data_AF-A0A0X8X0I2-F1
#
_entry.id   AF-A0A0X8X0I2-F1
#
_cell.length_a   1.000
_cell.length_b   1.000
_cell.length_c   1.000
_cell.angle_alpha   90.00
_cell.angle_beta   90.00
_cell.angle_gamma   90.00
#
_symmetry.space_group_name_H-M   'P 1'
#
loop_
_entity.id
_entity.type
_entity.pdbx_description
1 polymer ?
#
loop_
_entity_poly.entity_id
_entity_poly.type
_entity_poly.pdbx_seq_one_letter_code
_entity_poly.pdbx_strand_id
1 'polypeptide(L)'
;MEERQYLTTWKRYLPVIRLHLKKSLVSEQQFKLNIQDFESAGDRGKSGYSFSITMENGRVITNISGSPVARDLYEALKSDEAIKAMLQDKSVKITVGKSFMLSIKTSHISAYK
;
A
#
# COMPACT_ATOMS: atom_id res chain seq x y z
N MET A 1 20.23 5.98 -8.17
CA MET A 1 19.18 5.16 -7.54
C MET A 1 18.29 6.11 -6.77
N GLU A 2 16.97 6.04 -6.95
CA GLU A 2 16.07 6.81 -6.09
C GLU A 2 16.20 6.31 -4.66
N GLU A 3 16.35 7.23 -3.71
CA GLU A 3 16.46 6.90 -2.30
C GLU A 3 15.14 6.33 -1.80
N ARG A 4 15.19 5.13 -1.21
CA ARG A 4 14.03 4.39 -0.70
C ARG A 4 13.73 4.77 0.74
N GLN A 5 13.43 6.05 0.94
CA GLN A 5 13.30 6.70 2.26
C GLN A 5 12.25 6.02 3.16
N TYR A 6 11.16 5.52 2.60
CA TYR A 6 10.03 4.99 3.38
C TYR A 6 10.00 3.46 3.46
N LEU A 7 10.89 2.76 2.75
CA LEU A 7 10.86 1.31 2.63
C LEU A 7 11.01 0.60 3.98
N THR A 8 11.95 1.06 4.81
CA THR A 8 12.16 0.49 6.15
C THR A 8 10.95 0.71 7.05
N THR A 9 10.33 1.90 7.00
CA THR A 9 9.09 2.20 7.72
C THR A 9 7.99 1.26 7.28
N TRP A 10 7.76 1.10 5.97
CA TRP A 10 6.73 0.19 5.46
C TRP A 10 6.94 -1.27 5.86
N LYS A 11 8.20 -1.75 5.87
CA LYS A 11 8.52 -3.10 6.32
C LYS A 11 8.05 -3.38 7.75
N ARG A 12 8.10 -2.38 8.65
CA ARG A 12 7.58 -2.51 10.04
C ARG A 12 6.06 -2.65 10.08
N TYR A 13 5.34 -2.07 9.12
CA TYR A 13 3.89 -2.16 9.02
C TYR A 13 3.37 -3.41 8.29
N LEU A 14 4.24 -4.20 7.63
CA LEU A 14 3.81 -5.39 6.87
C LEU A 14 2.96 -6.39 7.67
N PRO A 15 3.23 -6.70 8.96
CA PRO A 15 2.36 -7.60 9.72
C PRO A 15 0.92 -7.07 9.86
N VAL A 16 0.78 -5.76 10.10
CA VAL A 16 -0.52 -5.09 10.23
C VAL A 16 -1.22 -5.02 8.88
N ILE A 17 -0.49 -4.69 7.82
CA ILE A 17 -1.01 -4.68 6.44
C ILE A 17 -1.50 -6.07 6.05
N ARG A 18 -0.72 -7.13 6.33
CA ARG A 18 -1.09 -8.51 6.02
C ARG A 18 -2.39 -8.92 6.73
N LEU A 19 -2.53 -8.57 8.00
CA LEU A 19 -3.76 -8.83 8.76
C LEU A 19 -4.98 -8.14 8.13
N HIS A 20 -4.87 -6.84 7.80
CA HIS A 20 -5.97 -6.09 7.21
C HIS A 20 -6.23 -6.50 5.76
N LEU A 21 -5.20 -6.86 4.99
CA LEU A 21 -5.37 -7.40 3.64
C LEU A 21 -6.18 -8.71 3.68
N LYS A 22 -5.92 -9.59 4.65
CA LYS A 22 -6.70 -10.83 4.81
C LYS A 22 -8.16 -10.54 5.14
N LYS A 23 -8.41 -9.61 6.07
CA LYS A 23 -9.77 -9.20 6.46
C LYS A 23 -10.50 -8.46 5.33
N SER A 24 -9.75 -7.78 4.46
CA SER A 24 -10.31 -7.02 3.33
C SER A 24 -11.01 -7.87 2.27
N LEU A 25 -10.83 -9.19 2.32
CA LEU A 25 -11.57 -10.17 1.52
C LEU A 25 -13.07 -10.19 1.88
N VAL A 26 -13.43 -9.78 3.10
CA VAL A 26 -14.81 -9.80 3.60
C VAL A 26 -15.43 -8.40 3.59
N SER A 27 -14.68 -7.40 4.07
CA SER A 27 -15.16 -6.02 4.15
C SER A 27 -13.99 -5.05 4.10
N GLU A 28 -14.24 -3.81 3.67
CA GLU A 28 -13.22 -2.77 3.66
C GLU A 28 -12.55 -2.62 5.03
N GLN A 29 -11.23 -2.53 5.04
CA GLN A 29 -10.43 -2.45 6.24
C GLN A 29 -9.71 -1.12 6.30
N GLN A 30 -9.50 -0.61 7.51
CA GLN A 30 -8.77 0.62 7.72
C GLN A 30 -7.98 0.57 9.03
N PHE A 31 -6.83 1.22 9.06
CA PHE A 31 -6.08 1.46 10.28
C PHE A 31 -5.31 2.77 10.21
N LYS A 32 -5.02 3.34 11.39
CA LYS A 32 -4.27 4.58 11.51
C LYS A 32 -2.76 4.29 11.42
N LEU A 33 -2.07 5.04 10.59
CA LEU A 33 -0.61 5.06 10.55
C LEU A 33 -0.09 6.08 11.57
N ASN A 34 1.14 5.90 12.06
CA ASN A 34 1.80 6.92 12.87
C ASN A 34 2.57 7.89 11.97
N ILE A 35 2.14 9.15 11.88
CA ILE A 35 2.75 10.16 11.01
C ILE A 35 4.22 10.42 11.34
N GLN A 36 4.60 10.33 12.62
CA GLN A 36 5.97 10.56 13.08
C GLN A 36 6.96 9.54 12.48
N ASP A 37 6.51 8.31 12.22
CA ASP A 37 7.34 7.27 11.59
C ASP A 37 7.67 7.58 10.13
N PHE A 38 6.88 8.42 9.47
CA PHE A 38 7.07 8.81 8.08
C PHE A 38 7.81 10.14 7.98
N GLU A 39 7.49 11.10 8.84
CA GLU A 39 8.22 12.37 8.95
C GLU A 39 9.70 12.17 9.33
N SER A 40 10.01 11.14 10.12
CA SER A 40 11.39 10.79 10.47
C SER A 40 12.13 10.04 9.36
N ALA A 41 11.41 9.47 8.38
CA ALA A 41 11.97 8.61 7.35
C ALA A 41 12.35 9.38 6.07
N GLY A 42 11.62 10.45 5.75
CA GLY A 42 11.87 11.25 4.55
C GLY A 42 11.06 12.54 4.50
N ASP A 43 11.30 13.34 3.46
CA ASP A 43 10.52 14.56 3.21
C ASP A 43 9.22 14.19 2.47
N ARG A 44 8.09 14.70 2.97
CA ARG A 44 6.75 14.54 2.39
C ARG A 44 6.64 14.97 0.92
N GLY A 45 7.59 15.76 0.41
CA GLY A 45 7.61 16.23 -0.97
C GLY A 45 6.37 17.02 -1.36
N LYS A 46 6.14 17.22 -2.68
CA LYS A 46 5.02 18.03 -3.18
C LYS A 46 3.64 17.35 -3.06
N SER A 47 3.58 16.02 -3.12
CA SER A 47 2.31 15.26 -2.99
C SER A 47 1.86 15.06 -1.55
N GLY A 48 2.73 15.37 -0.58
CA GLY A 48 2.56 14.91 0.79
C GLY A 48 2.51 13.38 0.87
N TYR A 49 1.87 12.88 1.93
CA TYR A 49 1.73 11.44 2.14
C TYR A 49 0.44 10.83 1.60
N SER A 50 -0.38 11.60 0.89
CA SER A 50 -1.63 11.09 0.34
C SER A 50 -1.37 10.36 -0.97
N PHE A 51 -1.96 9.18 -1.13
CA PHE A 51 -1.83 8.38 -2.35
C PHE A 51 -2.97 7.37 -2.50
N SER A 52 -3.09 6.84 -3.72
CA SER A 52 -3.94 5.69 -4.05
C SER A 52 -3.15 4.74 -4.93
N ILE A 53 -3.06 3.47 -4.54
CA ILE A 53 -2.48 2.39 -5.34
C ILE A 53 -3.59 1.39 -5.64
N THR A 54 -3.78 1.07 -6.91
CA THR A 54 -4.58 -0.10 -7.32
C THR A 54 -3.65 -1.14 -7.92
N MET A 55 -3.79 -2.38 -7.47
CA MET A 55 -3.04 -3.54 -7.95
C MET A 55 -4.00 -4.59 -8.46
N GLU A 56 -3.71 -5.18 -9.62
CA GLU A 56 -4.40 -6.35 -10.15
C GLU A 56 -3.38 -7.47 -10.35
N ASN A 57 -3.66 -8.67 -9.82
CA ASN A 57 -2.73 -9.81 -9.86
C ASN A 57 -1.32 -9.46 -9.36
N GLY A 58 -1.25 -8.67 -8.28
CA GLY A 58 0.01 -8.18 -7.71
C GLY A 58 0.77 -7.16 -8.55
N ARG A 59 0.22 -6.68 -9.67
CA ARG A 59 0.82 -5.63 -10.51
C ARG A 59 0.10 -4.31 -10.29
N VAL A 60 0.86 -3.24 -10.05
CA VAL A 60 0.29 -1.89 -9.96
C VAL A 60 -0.25 -1.46 -11.33
N ILE A 61 -1.48 -0.93 -11.34
CA ILE A 61 -2.14 -0.38 -12.54
C ILE A 61 -2.32 1.14 -12.48
N THR A 62 -2.18 1.74 -11.31
CA THR A 62 -2.19 3.20 -11.10
C THR A 62 -0.78 3.79 -11.22
N ASN A 63 -0.67 5.01 -11.74
CA ASN A 63 0.62 5.71 -11.74
C ASN A 63 1.02 6.12 -10.31
N ILE A 64 2.10 5.53 -9.79
CA ILE A 64 2.67 5.83 -8.47
C ILE A 64 4.01 6.60 -8.56
N SER A 65 4.48 6.95 -9.77
CA SER A 65 5.83 7.53 -9.96
C SER A 65 6.05 8.83 -9.18
N GLY A 66 5.00 9.65 -9.03
CA GLY A 66 5.05 10.93 -8.32
C GLY A 66 4.97 10.85 -6.80
N SER A 67 4.86 9.66 -6.20
CA SER A 67 4.72 9.49 -4.74
C SER A 67 5.77 8.51 -4.21
N PRO A 68 6.90 8.99 -3.65
CA PRO A 68 7.91 8.12 -3.03
C PRO A 68 7.33 7.18 -1.98
N VAL A 69 6.42 7.68 -1.13
CA VAL A 69 5.76 6.88 -0.10
C VAL A 69 4.91 5.74 -0.69
N ALA A 70 4.22 5.96 -1.82
CA ALA A 70 3.45 4.93 -2.50
C ALA A 70 4.34 3.88 -3.18
N ARG A 71 5.44 4.32 -3.80
CA ARG A 71 6.42 3.42 -4.45
C ARG A 71 7.09 2.49 -3.47
N ASP A 72 7.46 3.02 -2.32
CA ASP A 72 8.13 2.23 -1.29
C ASP A 72 7.16 1.28 -0.60
N LEU A 73 5.87 1.63 -0.48
CA LEU A 73 4.84 0.69 -0.08
C LEU A 73 4.77 -0.48 -1.07
N TYR A 74 4.61 -0.20 -2.36
CA TYR A 74 4.51 -1.26 -3.38
C TYR A 74 5.75 -2.17 -3.39
N GLU A 75 6.95 -1.59 -3.22
CA GLU A 75 8.19 -2.35 -3.07
C GLU A 75 8.16 -3.27 -1.84
N ALA A 76 7.73 -2.75 -0.69
CA ALA A 76 7.60 -3.55 0.53
C ALA A 76 6.61 -4.72 0.34
N LEU A 77 5.45 -4.47 -0.27
CA LEU A 77 4.45 -5.49 -0.56
C LEU A 77 4.99 -6.57 -1.51
N LYS A 78 5.73 -6.17 -2.55
CA LYS A 78 6.37 -7.08 -3.50
C LYS A 78 7.52 -7.90 -2.90
N SER A 79 8.09 -7.46 -1.79
CA SER A 79 9.16 -8.19 -1.10
C SER A 79 8.65 -9.24 -0.11
N ASP A 80 7.34 -9.26 0.16
CA ASP A 80 6.71 -10.16 1.13
C ASP A 80 5.94 -11.27 0.41
N GLU A 81 6.43 -12.52 0.48
CA GLU A 81 5.85 -13.65 -0.26
C GLU A 81 4.41 -13.97 0.13
N ALA A 82 4.03 -13.79 1.40
CA ALA A 82 2.65 -14.04 1.82
C ALA A 82 1.70 -12.98 1.25
N ILE A 83 2.11 -11.71 1.26
CA ILE A 83 1.32 -10.64 0.64
C ILE A 83 1.24 -10.85 -0.87
N LYS A 84 2.34 -11.18 -1.56
CA LYS A 84 2.32 -11.47 -3.00
C LYS A 84 1.31 -12.55 -3.35
N ALA A 85 1.24 -13.63 -2.57
CA ALA A 85 0.26 -14.69 -2.75
C ALA A 85 -1.18 -14.19 -2.56
N MET A 86 -1.41 -13.36 -1.54
CA MET A 86 -2.74 -12.77 -1.28
C MET A 86 -3.23 -11.80 -2.35
N LEU A 87 -2.30 -11.19 -3.13
CA LEU A 87 -2.63 -10.28 -4.23
C LEU A 87 -2.99 -11.00 -5.54
N GLN A 88 -2.78 -12.32 -5.64
CA GLN A 88 -3.11 -13.09 -6.84
C GLN A 88 -4.62 -13.25 -7.00
N ASP A 89 -5.10 -13.13 -8.25
CA ASP A 89 -6.52 -13.21 -8.64
C ASP A 89 -7.40 -12.19 -7.90
N LYS A 90 -6.82 -11.06 -7.50
CA LYS A 90 -7.50 -9.97 -6.78
C LYS A 90 -7.17 -8.62 -7.39
N SER A 91 -8.14 -7.71 -7.31
CA SER A 91 -7.95 -6.29 -7.46
C SER A 91 -7.94 -5.67 -6.06
N VAL A 92 -6.83 -5.05 -5.67
CA VAL A 92 -6.62 -4.49 -4.33
C VAL A 92 -6.32 -3.01 -4.46
N LYS A 93 -7.15 -2.19 -3.81
CA LYS A 93 -6.96 -0.75 -3.70
C LYS A 93 -6.50 -0.39 -2.30
N ILE A 94 -5.38 0.31 -2.20
CA ILE A 94 -4.83 0.85 -0.97
C ILE A 94 -4.78 2.37 -1.08
N THR A 95 -5.35 3.08 -0.10
CA THR A 95 -5.36 4.55 -0.08
C THR A 95 -4.89 5.09 1.25
N VAL A 96 -4.15 6.19 1.22
CA VAL A 96 -3.86 7.02 2.39
C VAL A 96 -4.32 8.44 2.09
N GLY A 97 -5.14 9.00 2.97
CA GLY A 97 -5.61 10.39 2.88
C GLY A 97 -4.94 11.30 3.90
N LYS A 98 -5.43 12.55 3.99
CA LYS A 98 -4.91 13.58 4.92
C LYS A 98 -5.02 13.22 6.40
N SER A 99 -5.98 12.37 6.76
CA SER A 99 -6.14 11.85 8.14
C SER A 99 -5.11 10.79 8.52
N PHE A 100 -4.22 10.42 7.59
CA PHE A 100 -3.20 9.40 7.77
C PHE A 100 -3.78 8.02 8.13
N MET A 101 -4.99 7.77 7.64
CA MET A 101 -5.66 6.47 7.69
C MET A 101 -5.36 5.71 6.40
N LEU A 102 -4.87 4.49 6.54
CA LEU A 102 -4.67 3.56 5.43
C LEU A 102 -5.92 2.70 5.30
N SER A 103 -6.55 2.74 4.12
CA SER A 103 -7.69 1.89 3.78
C SER A 103 -7.29 0.83 2.76
N ILE A 104 -7.81 -0.39 2.92
CA ILE A 104 -7.61 -1.53 2.02
C ILE A 104 -8.97 -2.04 1.59
N LYS A 105 -9.21 -2.03 0.29
CA LYS A 105 -10.39 -2.62 -0.35
C LYS A 105 -9.95 -3.69 -1.34
N THR A 106 -10.50 -4.89 -1.20
CA THR A 106 -10.25 -6.00 -2.11
C THR A 106 -11.51 -6.37 -2.86
N SER A 107 -11.38 -6.63 -4.16
CA SER A 107 -12.42 -7.18 -5.01
C SER A 107 -11.87 -8.31 -5.88
N HIS A 108 -12.74 -9.20 -6.32
CA HIS A 108 -12.37 -10.21 -7.31
C HIS A 108 -12.18 -9.56 -8.68
N ILE A 109 -11.17 -10.03 -9.43
CA ILE A 109 -11.06 -9.68 -10.84
C ILE A 109 -12.13 -10.50 -11.57
N SER A 110 -13.17 -9.84 -12.09
CA SER A 110 -14.15 -10.51 -12.94
C SER A 110 -13.44 -10.96 -14.23
N ALA A 111 -13.60 -12.23 -14.59
CA ALA A 111 -13.06 -12.81 -15.82
C ALA A 111 -13.81 -12.34 -17.08
N TYR A 112 -14.84 -11.51 -16.94
CA TYR A 112 -15.56 -10.90 -18.06
C TYR A 112 -14.99 -9.51 -18.36
N LYS A 113 -13.99 -9.47 -19.25
CA LYS A 113 -13.60 -8.29 -20.02
C LYS A 113 -13.63 -8.65 -21.49
#